data_AF-A0A926IR77-F1
#
_entry.id   AF-A0A926IR77-F1
#
_cell.length_a   1.000
_cell.length_b   1.000
_cell.length_c   1.000
_cell.angle_alpha   90.00
_cell.angle_beta   90.00
_cell.angle_gamma   90.00
#
_symmetry.space_group_name_H-M   'P 1'
#
loop_
_entity.id
_entity.type
_entity.pdbx_description
1 polymer ?
#
loop_
_entity_poly.entity_id
_entity_poly.type
_entity_poly.pdbx_seq_one_letter_code
_entity_poly.pdbx_strand_id
1 'polypeptide(L)'
;MIYFFLWIIFSIGVASEGGKRTCGFFYSLLCSLILSPLIGLIWVLCCEKLSDIEYRKQQLEATLIQKMKDAAELHDKGLMSDFDFEKMKLEYENRNKKDTVINPVNRILKMK
;
A
#
# COMPACT_ATOMS: atom_id res chain seq x y z
N MET A 1 -34.48 -22.48 -3.43
CA MET A 1 -34.62 -21.03 -3.18
C MET A 1 -33.80 -20.57 -1.97
N ILE A 2 -33.98 -21.14 -0.77
CA ILE A 2 -33.22 -20.76 0.45
C ILE A 2 -31.68 -20.81 0.26
N TYR A 3 -31.18 -21.85 -0.41
CA TYR A 3 -29.74 -22.03 -0.68
C TYR A 3 -29.14 -20.90 -1.54
N PHE A 4 -29.93 -20.34 -2.46
CA PHE A 4 -29.49 -19.25 -3.30
C PHE A 4 -29.35 -17.94 -2.50
N PHE A 5 -30.27 -17.68 -1.57
CA PHE A 5 -30.16 -16.54 -0.66
C PHE A 5 -28.97 -16.67 0.28
N LEU A 6 -28.74 -17.86 0.86
CA LEU A 6 -27.56 -18.12 1.69
C LEU A 6 -26.25 -17.94 0.91
N TRP A 7 -26.21 -18.39 -0.35
CA TRP A 7 -25.07 -18.19 -1.23
C TRP A 7 -24.75 -16.69 -1.40
N ILE A 8 -25.75 -15.87 -1.73
CA ILE A 8 -25.56 -14.42 -1.92
C ILE A 8 -25.05 -13.77 -0.63
N ILE A 9 -25.63 -14.11 0.52
CA ILE A 9 -25.22 -13.56 1.82
C ILE A 9 -23.75 -13.94 2.12
N PHE A 10 -23.37 -15.18 1.90
CA PHE A 10 -21.98 -15.63 2.06
C PHE A 10 -21.03 -14.92 1.09
N SER A 11 -21.41 -14.74 -0.18
CA SER A 11 -20.63 -13.98 -1.16
C SER A 11 -20.41 -12.52 -0.72
N ILE A 12 -21.43 -11.87 -0.16
CA ILE A 12 -21.30 -10.51 0.40
C ILE A 12 -20.33 -10.49 1.59
N GLY A 13 -20.38 -11.50 2.46
CA GLY A 13 -19.43 -11.64 3.57
C GLY A 13 -17.97 -11.74 3.09
N VAL A 14 -17.73 -12.57 2.08
CA VAL A 14 -16.41 -12.70 1.43
C VAL A 14 -15.98 -11.38 0.79
N ALA A 15 -16.90 -10.69 0.12
CA ALA A 15 -16.64 -9.40 -0.50
C ALA A 15 -16.27 -8.32 0.52
N SER A 16 -16.94 -8.29 1.67
CA SER A 16 -16.65 -7.35 2.77
C SER A 16 -15.20 -7.49 3.26
N GLU A 17 -14.73 -8.73 3.42
CA GLU A 17 -13.34 -8.99 3.80
C GLU A 17 -12.35 -8.65 2.68
N GLY A 18 -12.72 -8.93 1.43
CA GLY A 18 -11.98 -8.52 0.24
C GLY A 18 -11.84 -7.01 0.08
N GLY A 19 -12.82 -6.23 0.55
CA GLY A 19 -12.78 -4.76 0.53
C GLY A 19 -11.64 -4.15 1.34
N LYS A 20 -11.09 -4.88 2.32
CA LYS A 20 -9.94 -4.45 3.15
C LYS A 20 -8.59 -4.89 2.57
N ARG A 21 -8.61 -5.57 1.42
CA ARG A 21 -7.45 -6.20 0.78
C ARG A 21 -7.25 -5.68 -0.63
N THR A 22 -6.10 -5.98 -1.22
CA THR A 22 -5.70 -5.50 -2.55
C THR A 22 -6.65 -5.94 -3.67
N CYS A 23 -7.37 -7.05 -3.50
CA CYS A 23 -8.38 -7.51 -4.45
C CYS A 23 -9.62 -6.62 -4.52
N GLY A 24 -9.96 -5.91 -3.44
CA GLY A 24 -11.12 -5.03 -3.39
C GLY A 24 -12.47 -5.75 -3.32
N PHE A 25 -13.52 -5.00 -2.97
CA PHE A 25 -14.87 -5.53 -2.72
C PHE A 25 -15.50 -6.14 -3.97
N PHE A 26 -15.48 -5.40 -5.09
CA PHE A 26 -16.19 -5.79 -6.32
C PHE A 26 -15.63 -7.07 -6.94
N TYR A 27 -14.31 -7.20 -7.06
CA TYR A 27 -13.69 -8.40 -7.62
C TYR A 27 -13.85 -9.61 -6.70
N SER A 28 -13.81 -9.40 -5.37
CA SER A 28 -14.05 -10.46 -4.39
C SER A 28 -15.51 -10.94 -4.41
N LEU A 29 -16.47 -10.01 -4.60
CA LEU A 29 -17.88 -10.33 -4.80
C LEU A 29 -18.08 -11.13 -6.09
N LEU A 30 -17.50 -10.69 -7.20
CA LEU A 30 -17.62 -11.36 -8.49
C LEU A 30 -17.03 -12.78 -8.45
N CYS A 31 -15.82 -12.94 -7.89
CA CYS A 31 -15.21 -14.26 -7.71
C CYS A 31 -16.05 -15.18 -6.82
N SER A 32 -16.55 -14.66 -5.69
CA SER A 32 -17.36 -15.46 -4.75
C SER A 32 -18.75 -15.79 -5.30
N LEU A 33 -19.31 -14.95 -6.17
CA LEU A 33 -20.62 -15.17 -6.78
C LEU A 33 -20.55 -16.16 -7.95
N ILE A 34 -19.50 -16.08 -8.79
CA ILE A 34 -19.34 -16.92 -9.98
C ILE A 34 -18.74 -18.29 -9.64
N LEU A 35 -17.63 -18.35 -8.88
CA LEU A 35 -16.92 -19.61 -8.64
C LEU A 35 -17.49 -20.38 -7.44
N SER A 36 -17.77 -19.66 -6.35
CA SER A 36 -18.38 -20.11 -5.08
C SER A 36 -17.83 -19.26 -3.93
N PRO A 37 -18.59 -19.02 -2.85
CA PRO A 37 -18.10 -18.32 -1.67
C PRO A 37 -16.82 -18.90 -1.09
N LEU A 38 -16.64 -20.23 -1.13
CA LEU A 38 -15.43 -20.89 -0.63
C LEU A 38 -14.19 -20.53 -1.46
N ILE A 39 -14.29 -20.57 -2.80
CA ILE A 39 -13.17 -20.21 -3.68
C ILE A 39 -12.89 -18.71 -3.57
N GLY A 40 -13.93 -17.88 -3.53
CA GLY A 40 -13.78 -16.44 -3.31
C GLY A 40 -13.07 -16.12 -1.99
N LEU A 41 -13.36 -16.86 -0.92
CA LEU A 41 -12.69 -16.68 0.37
C LEU A 41 -11.20 -17.02 0.29
N ILE A 42 -10.84 -18.14 -0.33
CA ILE A 42 -9.42 -18.52 -0.52
C ILE A 42 -8.67 -17.44 -1.30
N TRP A 43 -9.28 -16.94 -2.37
CA TRP A 43 -8.73 -15.83 -3.16
C TRP A 43 -8.49 -14.59 -2.31
N VAL A 44 -9.50 -14.15 -1.54
CA VAL A 44 -9.41 -13.01 -0.62
C VAL A 44 -8.28 -13.21 0.39
N LEU A 45 -8.13 -14.41 0.95
CA LEU A 45 -7.08 -14.70 1.93
C LEU A 45 -5.66 -14.59 1.35
N CYS A 46 -5.47 -14.93 0.07
CA CYS A 46 -4.19 -14.80 -0.62
C CYS A 46 -3.83 -13.33 -0.94
N CYS A 47 -4.79 -12.40 -0.90
CA CYS A 47 -4.51 -11.00 -1.15
C CYS A 47 -3.96 -10.28 0.09
N GLU A 48 -3.02 -9.36 -0.10
CA GLU A 48 -2.46 -8.57 0.99
C GLU A 48 -3.50 -7.60 1.58
N LYS A 49 -3.41 -7.36 2.89
CA LYS A 49 -4.20 -6.32 3.56
C LYS A 49 -3.67 -4.94 3.20
N LEU A 50 -4.57 -4.00 2.93
CA LEU A 50 -4.19 -2.62 2.64
C LEU A 50 -3.43 -1.96 3.80
N SER A 51 -3.83 -2.28 5.04
CA SER A 51 -3.17 -1.79 6.26
C SER A 51 -1.69 -2.14 6.31
N ASP A 52 -1.33 -3.35 5.90
CA ASP A 52 0.05 -3.84 5.99
C ASP A 52 0.93 -3.16 4.94
N ILE A 53 0.36 -2.86 3.78
CA ILE A 53 1.04 -2.11 2.72
C ILE A 53 1.27 -0.66 3.18
N GLU A 54 0.26 -0.02 3.76
CA GLU A 54 0.38 1.34 4.27
C GLU A 54 1.41 1.42 5.41
N TYR A 55 1.39 0.46 6.33
CA TYR A 55 2.36 0.37 7.41
C TYR A 55 3.79 0.18 6.89
N ARG A 56 4.01 -0.71 5.91
CA ARG A 56 5.34 -0.89 5.26
C ARG A 56 5.82 0.40 4.61
N LYS A 57 4.93 1.16 3.97
CA LYS A 57 5.28 2.46 3.37
C LYS A 57 5.69 3.47 4.43
N GLN A 58 4.94 3.57 5.54
CA GLN A 58 5.27 4.48 6.63
C GLN A 58 6.64 4.15 7.26
N GLN A 59 6.95 2.87 7.47
CA GLN A 59 8.26 2.45 7.96
C GLN A 59 9.39 2.78 6.98
N LEU A 60 9.16 2.61 5.68
CA LEU A 60 10.12 2.96 4.65
C LEU A 60 10.39 4.47 4.63
N GLU A 61 9.33 5.29 4.68
CA GLU A 61 9.45 6.76 4.77
C GLU A 61 10.27 7.17 6.01
N ALA A 62 9.96 6.62 7.19
CA ALA A 62 10.69 6.92 8.42
C ALA A 62 12.17 6.53 8.33
N THR A 63 12.46 5.35 7.77
CA THR A 63 13.84 4.88 7.58
C THR A 63 14.61 5.77 6.62
N LEU A 64 13.99 6.23 5.53
CA LEU A 64 14.64 7.10 4.57
C LEU A 64 14.90 8.51 5.15
N ILE A 65 13.94 9.07 5.90
CA ILE A 65 14.14 10.35 6.60
C ILE A 65 15.32 10.25 7.56
N GLN A 66 15.44 9.14 8.28
CA GLN A 66 16.57 8.92 9.18
C GLN A 66 17.90 8.87 8.42
N LYS A 67 17.97 8.10 7.33
CA LYS A 67 19.18 8.06 6.48
C LYS A 67 19.58 9.43 5.94
N MET A 68 18.60 10.29 5.62
CA MET A 68 18.89 11.67 5.20
C MET A 68 19.45 12.53 6.31
N LYS A 69 18.94 12.39 7.54
CA LYS A 69 19.48 13.08 8.71
C LYS A 69 20.92 12.66 8.97
N ASP A 70 21.18 11.36 8.94
CA ASP A 70 22.51 10.81 9.16
C ASP A 70 23.49 11.29 8.07
N ALA A 71 23.06 11.33 6.81
CA ALA A 71 23.85 11.85 5.70
C ALA A 71 24.12 13.36 5.83
N ALA A 72 23.16 14.14 6.32
CA ALA A 72 23.34 15.57 6.56
C ALA A 72 24.34 15.83 7.71
N GLU A 73 24.32 15.00 8.74
CA GLU A 73 25.29 15.08 9.85
C GLU A 73 26.71 14.70 9.40
N LEU A 74 26.86 13.69 8.54
CA LEU A 74 28.13 13.29 7.93
C LEU A 74 28.70 14.38 7.01
N HIS A 75 27.82 15.06 6.28
CA HIS A 75 28.16 16.22 5.45
C HIS A 75 28.66 17.40 6.29
N ASP A 76 27.96 17.76 7.36
CA ASP A 76 28.36 18.84 8.28
C ASP A 76 29.70 18.56 8.97
N LYS A 77 30.00 17.28 9.24
CA LYS A 77 31.30 16.82 9.77
C LYS A 77 32.43 16.79 8.73
N GLY A 78 32.15 17.11 7.46
CA GLY A 78 33.12 17.07 6.36
C GLY A 78 33.55 15.65 5.97
N LEU A 79 32.82 14.62 6.39
CA LEU A 79 33.10 13.20 6.11
C LEU A 79 32.43 12.71 4.81
N MET A 80 31.66 13.57 4.15
CA MET A 80 30.91 13.27 2.93
C MET A 80 31.02 14.44 1.95
N SER A 81 31.36 14.14 0.69
CA SER A 81 31.50 15.14 -0.37
C SER A 81 30.15 15.77 -0.75
N ASP A 82 30.14 17.06 -1.09
CA ASP A 82 28.95 17.79 -1.58
C ASP A 82 28.25 17.04 -2.72
N PHE A 83 29.05 16.44 -3.62
CA PHE A 83 28.56 15.68 -4.75
C PHE A 83 27.79 14.41 -4.33
N ASP A 84 28.29 13.69 -3.33
CA ASP A 84 27.66 12.45 -2.83
C ASP A 84 26.36 12.77 -2.09
N PHE A 85 26.32 13.91 -1.38
CA PHE A 85 25.11 14.38 -0.70
C PHE A 85 24.04 14.84 -1.69
N GLU A 86 24.42 15.60 -2.71
CA GLU A 86 23.50 16.08 -3.73
C GLU A 86 22.89 14.93 -4.54
N LYS A 87 23.71 13.92 -4.88
CA LYS A 87 23.24 12.69 -5.53
C LYS A 87 22.21 11.93 -4.69
N MET A 88 22.46 11.79 -3.39
CA MET A 88 21.53 11.13 -2.46
C MET A 88 20.21 11.91 -2.33
N LYS A 89 20.28 13.24 -2.30
CA LYS A 89 19.11 14.13 -2.26
C LYS A 89 18.26 14.02 -3.53
N LEU A 90 18.88 14.05 -4.70
CA LEU A 90 18.22 13.87 -5.99
C LEU A 90 17.52 12.51 -6.10
N GLU A 91 18.15 11.45 -5.62
CA GLU A 91 17.56 10.11 -5.65
C GLU A 91 16.29 10.02 -4.78
N TYR A 92 16.28 10.69 -3.63
CA TYR A 92 15.11 10.77 -2.76
C TYR A 92 13.98 11.61 -3.36
N GLU A 93 14.30 12.76 -3.94
CA GLU A 93 13.30 13.62 -4.59
C GLU A 93 12.64 12.92 -5.79
N ASN A 94 13.43 12.19 -6.58
CA ASN A 94 12.92 11.38 -7.69
C ASN A 94 12.03 10.22 -7.21
N ARG A 95 12.37 9.53 -6.12
CA ARG A 95 11.51 8.49 -5.52
C ARG A 95 10.18 9.07 -5.03
N ASN A 96 10.24 10.17 -4.28
CA ASN A 96 9.04 10.83 -3.74
C ASN A 96 8.13 11.35 -4.86
N LYS A 97 8.70 11.92 -5.93
CA LYS A 97 7.95 12.34 -7.13
C LYS A 97 7.27 11.14 -7.80
N LYS A 98 7.95 10.00 -7.90
CA LYS A 98 7.39 8.77 -8.48
C LYS A 98 6.22 8.24 -7.64
N ASP A 99 6.34 8.20 -6.31
CA ASP A 99 5.25 7.79 -5.41
C ASP A 99 4.04 8.73 -5.47
N THR A 100 4.28 10.04 -5.63
CA THR A 100 3.24 11.06 -5.79
C THR A 100 2.46 10.92 -7.09
N VAL A 101 3.12 10.51 -8.19
CA VAL A 101 2.50 10.30 -9.49
C VAL A 101 1.67 9.01 -9.52
N ILE A 102 2.10 7.97 -8.80
CA ILE A 102 1.41 6.67 -8.77
C ILE A 102 0.20 6.70 -7.81
N ASN A 103 0.21 7.52 -6.75
CA ASN A 103 -0.90 7.65 -5.81
C ASN A 103 -1.30 9.14 -5.59
N PRO A 104 -2.06 9.75 -6.52
CA PRO A 104 -2.48 11.15 -6.41
C PRO A 104 -3.43 11.41 -5.23
N VAL A 105 -4.06 10.37 -4.68
CA VAL A 105 -5.04 10.47 -3.58
C VAL A 105 -4.37 10.76 -2.24
N ASN A 106 -3.21 10.15 -1.94
CA ASN A 106 -2.48 10.42 -0.70
C ASN A 106 -1.96 11.85 -0.59
N ARG A 107 -1.74 12.54 -1.71
CA ARG A 107 -1.23 13.92 -1.75
C ARG A 107 -2.24 14.93 -1.20
N ILE A 108 -3.54 14.69 -1.45
CA ILE A 108 -4.63 15.59 -1.06
C ILE A 108 -4.90 15.48 0.46
N LEU A 109 -4.71 14.28 1.04
CA LEU A 109 -4.89 14.05 2.47
C LEU A 109 -3.76 14.61 3.34
N LYS A 110 -2.51 14.67 2.83
CA LYS A 110 -1.36 15.25 3.56
C LYS A 110 -1.35 16.81 3.55
N MET A 111 -2.22 17.47 2.79
CA MET A 111 -2.32 18.94 2.70
C MET A 111 -3.46 19.56 3.52
N LYS A 112 -4.18 18.77 4.32
CA LYS A 112 -5.27 19.23 5.19
C LYS A 112 -4.92 18.96 6.65
#